data_AF-A0A8T6NSD6-F1
#
_entry.id   AF-A0A8T6NSD6-F1
#
_cell.length_a   1.000
_cell.length_b   1.000
_cell.length_c   1.000
_cell.angle_alpha   90.00
_cell.angle_beta   90.00
_cell.angle_gamma   90.00
#
_symmetry.space_group_name_H-M   'P 1'
#
loop_
_entity.id
_entity.type
_entity.pdbx_description
1 polymer ?
#
loop_
_entity_poly.entity_id
_entity_poly.type
_entity_poly.pdbx_seq_one_letter_code
_entity_poly.pdbx_strand_id
1 'polypeptide(L)'
;MRKQLTSRRIDPLTAAGALFIIIGGTALTTYLALIVPGRLAAQQGPPEAFLLAATEQARSVPPGTPSADDATTAPGGVRPTPTFAPTPSPIPNRTLNPTYVARTTGVAPGSGEQPAAQEEGGGITFPLPDDNEFGDWPLPDYVEVRYWLSITSIGLEAPIITLTPREREINGRTVLRLPVPNSYSVGWDGTSAEPGLAGNTVLTGHNNFYGGVFQDLQNIAYGTQIAVWSERGVFNYTVSTIEYIEETGQSLEVRLNNAHWLNETADDRVTIITCWPNDSSISHRLIVVATR
;
A
#
# COMPACT_ATOMS: atom_id res chain seq x y z
N MET A 1 -18.89 17.36 68.37
CA MET A 1 -17.74 16.47 68.07
C MET A 1 -17.39 16.58 66.59
N ARG A 2 -16.30 17.26 66.21
CA ARG A 2 -15.77 17.21 64.83
C ARG A 2 -14.81 16.03 64.72
N LYS A 3 -15.15 15.03 63.89
CA LYS A 3 -14.21 13.96 63.50
C LYS A 3 -13.04 14.63 62.76
N GLN A 4 -11.83 14.54 63.31
CA GLN A 4 -10.64 14.86 62.53
C GLN A 4 -10.51 13.83 61.40
N LEU A 5 -10.57 14.30 60.16
CA LEU A 5 -10.24 13.49 58.99
C LEU A 5 -8.72 13.36 58.96
N THR A 6 -8.21 12.20 59.34
CA THR A 6 -6.82 11.82 59.13
C THR A 6 -6.57 11.72 57.63
N SER A 7 -5.90 12.73 57.06
CA SER A 7 -5.46 12.72 55.66
C SER A 7 -4.51 11.54 55.45
N ARG A 8 -4.98 10.49 54.78
CA ARG A 8 -4.19 9.33 54.39
C ARG A 8 -3.15 9.78 53.36
N ARG A 9 -1.90 9.99 53.78
CA ARG A 9 -0.79 10.30 52.85
C ARG A 9 -0.39 9.01 52.14
N ILE A 10 -0.57 8.97 50.82
CA ILE A 10 -0.08 7.88 49.98
C ILE A 10 1.41 8.13 49.75
N ASP A 11 2.22 7.09 49.96
CA ASP A 11 3.66 7.14 49.70
C ASP A 11 3.93 7.44 48.21
N PRO A 12 4.87 8.34 47.88
CA PRO A 12 5.13 8.77 46.51
C PRO A 12 5.57 7.63 45.56
N LEU A 13 6.26 6.59 46.05
CA LEU A 13 6.57 5.40 45.24
C LEU A 13 5.32 4.56 44.97
N THR A 14 4.41 4.46 45.95
CA THR A 14 3.12 3.76 45.77
C THR A 14 2.22 4.52 44.80
N ALA A 15 2.21 5.85 44.87
CA ALA A 15 1.48 6.71 43.94
C ALA A 15 2.06 6.61 42.51
N ALA A 16 3.38 6.60 42.36
CA ALA A 16 4.04 6.42 41.07
C ALA A 16 3.79 5.03 40.47
N GLY A 17 3.89 3.97 41.29
CA GLY A 17 3.58 2.60 40.86
C GLY A 17 2.12 2.44 40.40
N ALA A 18 1.17 2.98 41.16
CA ALA A 18 -0.25 2.98 40.77
C ALA A 18 -0.49 3.78 39.48
N LEU A 19 0.19 4.91 39.29
CA LEU A 19 0.12 5.70 38.07
C LEU A 19 0.67 4.94 36.86
N PHE A 20 1.81 4.27 36.98
CA PHE A 20 2.35 3.44 35.89
C PHE A 20 1.44 2.27 35.53
N ILE A 21 0.79 1.63 36.50
CA ILE A 21 -0.19 0.57 36.24
C ILE A 21 -1.41 1.14 35.51
N ILE A 22 -1.91 2.33 35.90
CA ILE A 22 -3.05 2.98 35.23
C ILE A 22 -2.67 3.37 33.80
N ILE A 23 -1.49 3.98 33.59
CA ILE A 23 -1.02 4.37 32.26
C ILE A 23 -0.80 3.14 31.38
N GLY A 24 -0.12 2.11 31.89
CA GLY A 24 0.10 0.85 31.17
C GLY A 24 -1.19 0.11 30.85
N GLY A 25 -2.14 0.06 31.80
CA GLY A 25 -3.46 -0.52 31.60
C GLY A 25 -4.30 0.25 30.58
N THR A 26 -4.26 1.59 30.61
CA THR A 26 -4.97 2.45 29.65
C THR A 26 -4.36 2.33 28.25
N ALA A 27 -3.03 2.33 28.15
CA ALA A 27 -2.33 2.12 26.88
C ALA A 27 -2.63 0.74 26.29
N LEU A 28 -2.60 -0.33 27.11
CA LEU A 28 -2.93 -1.68 26.67
C LEU A 28 -4.40 -1.81 26.23
N THR A 29 -5.34 -1.25 27.00
CA THR A 29 -6.77 -1.30 26.63
C THR A 29 -7.06 -0.49 25.37
N THR A 30 -6.43 0.67 25.19
CA THR A 30 -6.55 1.48 23.98
C THR A 30 -5.94 0.75 22.77
N TYR A 31 -4.75 0.17 22.94
CA TYR A 31 -4.10 -0.66 21.92
C TYR A 31 -4.99 -1.83 21.48
N LEU A 32 -5.54 -2.59 22.44
CA LEU A 32 -6.43 -3.72 22.17
C LEU A 32 -7.72 -3.26 21.48
N ALA A 33 -8.31 -2.15 21.92
CA ALA A 33 -9.56 -1.63 21.34
C ALA A 33 -9.40 -1.13 19.89
N LEU A 34 -8.23 -0.60 19.52
CA LEU A 34 -8.00 -0.06 18.17
C LEU A 34 -7.53 -1.12 17.16
N ILE A 35 -6.70 -2.08 17.58
CA ILE A 35 -6.01 -2.98 16.65
C ILE A 35 -6.69 -4.34 16.54
N VAL A 36 -7.20 -4.90 17.64
CA VAL A 36 -7.77 -6.26 17.64
C VAL A 36 -9.02 -6.34 16.76
N PRO A 37 -9.97 -5.39 16.79
CA PRO A 37 -11.14 -5.45 15.90
C PRO A 37 -10.75 -5.43 14.42
N GLY A 38 -9.79 -4.58 14.03
CA GLY A 38 -9.31 -4.49 12.65
C GLY A 38 -8.68 -5.81 12.17
N ARG A 39 -7.80 -6.42 12.98
CA ARG A 39 -7.22 -7.74 12.67
C ARG A 39 -8.26 -8.86 12.61
N LEU A 40 -9.22 -8.87 13.54
CA LEU A 40 -10.27 -9.90 13.56
C LEU A 40 -11.22 -9.78 12.36
N ALA A 41 -11.57 -8.54 11.98
CA ALA A 41 -12.33 -8.29 10.77
C ALA A 41 -11.56 -8.74 9.51
N ALA A 42 -10.27 -8.40 9.44
CA ALA A 42 -9.36 -8.87 8.39
C ALA A 42 -9.29 -10.40 8.27
N GLN A 43 -9.25 -11.13 9.39
CA GLN A 43 -9.20 -12.59 9.38
C GLN A 43 -10.43 -13.27 8.76
N GLN A 44 -11.54 -12.54 8.56
CA GLN A 44 -12.71 -13.06 7.84
C GLN A 44 -12.49 -13.13 6.32
N GLY A 45 -11.41 -12.52 5.81
CA GLY A 45 -11.10 -12.44 4.39
C GLY A 45 -11.86 -11.31 3.69
N PRO A 46 -11.85 -11.30 2.34
CA PRO A 46 -12.50 -10.27 1.56
C PRO A 46 -14.01 -10.16 1.85
N PRO A 47 -14.60 -8.96 1.79
CA PRO A 47 -16.05 -8.77 1.88
C PRO A 47 -16.83 -9.66 0.91
N GLU A 48 -18.02 -10.12 1.32
CA GLU A 48 -18.86 -11.01 0.50
C GLU A 48 -19.16 -10.43 -0.89
N ALA A 49 -19.37 -9.12 -0.99
CA ALA A 49 -19.56 -8.44 -2.27
C ALA A 49 -18.39 -8.66 -3.25
N PHE A 50 -17.15 -8.68 -2.75
CA PHE A 50 -15.97 -8.92 -3.60
C PHE A 50 -15.84 -10.38 -4.00
N LEU A 51 -16.22 -11.31 -3.11
CA LEU A 51 -16.27 -12.74 -3.44
C LEU A 51 -17.31 -13.03 -4.52
N LEU A 52 -18.48 -12.38 -4.44
CA LEU A 52 -19.53 -12.45 -5.47
C LEU A 52 -19.04 -11.86 -6.79
N ALA A 53 -18.44 -10.66 -6.77
CA ALA A 53 -17.86 -10.04 -7.96
C ALA A 53 -16.79 -10.92 -8.62
N ALA A 54 -15.91 -11.56 -7.84
CA ALA A 54 -14.90 -12.49 -8.36
C ALA A 54 -15.55 -13.74 -9.00
N THR A 55 -16.64 -14.23 -8.42
CA THR A 55 -17.41 -15.36 -8.99
C THR A 55 -18.06 -14.97 -10.32
N GLU A 56 -18.61 -13.75 -10.42
CA GLU A 56 -19.18 -13.22 -11.67
C GLU A 56 -18.11 -13.01 -12.73
N GLN A 57 -16.98 -12.41 -12.36
CA GLN A 57 -15.80 -12.24 -13.21
C GLN A 57 -15.37 -13.60 -13.79
N ALA A 58 -15.24 -14.64 -12.95
CA ALA A 58 -14.86 -15.98 -13.39
C ALA A 58 -15.87 -16.61 -14.37
N ARG A 59 -17.17 -16.32 -14.23
CA ARG A 59 -18.22 -16.78 -15.17
C ARG A 59 -18.20 -16.04 -16.49
N SER A 60 -17.73 -14.79 -16.50
CA SER A 60 -17.63 -13.97 -17.72
C SER A 60 -16.49 -14.40 -18.65
N VAL A 61 -15.51 -15.14 -18.13
CA VAL A 61 -14.43 -15.73 -18.94
C VAL A 61 -14.98 -16.96 -19.68
N PRO A 62 -15.02 -16.97 -21.02
CA PRO A 62 -15.51 -18.11 -21.77
C PRO A 62 -14.71 -19.38 -21.45
N PRO A 63 -15.33 -20.56 -21.30
CA PRO A 63 -14.60 -21.81 -21.17
C PRO A 63 -13.82 -22.06 -22.47
N GLY A 64 -12.49 -21.95 -22.41
CA GLY A 64 -11.60 -22.38 -23.50
C GLY A 64 -10.91 -21.29 -24.31
N THR A 65 -10.20 -20.37 -23.67
CA THR A 65 -8.97 -19.85 -24.29
C THR A 65 -7.81 -20.63 -23.67
N PRO A 66 -7.25 -21.66 -24.33
CA PRO A 66 -6.01 -22.23 -23.88
C PRO A 66 -4.96 -21.12 -23.90
N SER A 67 -4.22 -20.93 -22.81
CA SER A 67 -2.91 -20.30 -22.91
C SER A 67 -2.12 -21.07 -23.98
N ALA A 68 -1.44 -20.34 -24.87
CA ALA A 68 -0.68 -20.93 -25.97
C ALA A 68 0.44 -21.90 -25.54
N ASP A 69 0.65 -22.08 -24.23
CA ASP A 69 1.67 -22.94 -23.63
C ASP A 69 1.21 -24.38 -23.35
N ASP A 70 -0.10 -24.70 -23.39
CA ASP A 70 -0.60 -26.03 -22.97
C ASP A 70 -0.77 -27.05 -24.11
N ALA A 71 -0.34 -26.71 -25.33
CA ALA A 71 -0.42 -27.60 -26.48
C ALA A 71 0.97 -28.06 -26.95
N THR A 72 1.73 -28.78 -26.11
CA THR A 72 2.72 -29.79 -26.58
C THR A 72 3.14 -30.70 -25.43
N THR A 73 2.58 -31.90 -25.36
CA THR A 73 3.32 -33.06 -24.83
C THR A 73 2.76 -34.39 -25.34
N ALA A 74 3.40 -34.93 -26.39
CA ALA A 74 3.55 -36.36 -26.65
C ALA A 74 4.84 -36.57 -27.47
N PRO A 75 5.53 -37.72 -27.34
CA PRO A 75 6.97 -37.73 -27.17
C PRO A 75 7.74 -38.03 -28.45
N GLY A 76 8.87 -37.34 -28.64
CA GLY A 76 9.88 -37.70 -29.63
C GLY A 76 10.56 -36.47 -30.23
N GLY A 77 11.79 -36.20 -29.81
CA GLY A 77 12.60 -35.17 -30.46
C GLY A 77 13.60 -34.51 -29.54
N VAL A 78 14.86 -34.90 -29.74
CA VAL A 78 16.11 -34.36 -29.19
C VAL A 78 16.06 -32.87 -28.78
N ARG A 79 16.45 -32.61 -27.53
CA ARG A 79 16.72 -31.29 -26.92
C ARG A 79 17.87 -30.58 -27.62
N PRO A 80 17.72 -29.32 -28.08
CA PRO A 80 18.86 -28.42 -28.20
C PRO A 80 19.02 -27.60 -26.91
N THR A 81 20.26 -27.58 -26.41
CA THR A 81 20.73 -26.76 -25.31
C THR A 81 20.68 -25.27 -25.70
N PRO A 82 20.08 -24.36 -24.93
CA PRO A 82 20.28 -22.94 -25.15
C PRO A 82 21.67 -22.53 -24.62
N THR A 83 22.56 -22.17 -25.55
CA THR A 83 23.80 -21.47 -25.28
C THR A 83 23.48 -20.03 -24.89
N PHE A 84 23.70 -19.68 -23.62
CA PHE A 84 23.76 -18.29 -23.18
C PHE A 84 25.06 -17.66 -23.69
N ALA A 85 24.94 -16.63 -24.51
CA ALA A 85 26.02 -15.69 -24.80
C ALA A 85 25.60 -14.30 -24.29
N PRO A 86 26.44 -13.59 -23.52
CA PRO A 86 26.18 -12.21 -23.16
C PRO A 86 26.64 -11.30 -24.30
N THR A 87 25.79 -10.36 -24.72
CA THR A 87 26.24 -9.20 -25.50
C THR A 87 25.55 -7.96 -24.94
N PRO A 88 26.30 -6.98 -24.40
CA PRO A 88 25.72 -5.70 -24.02
C PRO A 88 25.48 -4.86 -25.27
N SER A 89 24.23 -4.47 -25.51
CA SER A 89 23.91 -3.39 -26.45
C SER A 89 23.78 -2.06 -25.68
N PRO A 90 24.36 -0.96 -26.18
CA PRO A 90 24.32 0.33 -25.51
C PRO A 90 22.94 0.99 -25.69
N ILE A 91 22.36 1.46 -24.57
CA ILE A 91 21.15 2.28 -24.60
C ILE A 91 21.54 3.68 -25.13
N PRO A 92 20.87 4.21 -26.16
CA PRO A 92 21.09 5.59 -26.58
C PRO A 92 20.52 6.54 -25.52
N ASN A 93 21.39 7.45 -25.07
CA ASN A 93 21.11 8.49 -24.10
C ASN A 93 19.99 9.42 -24.64
N ARG A 94 18.74 9.20 -24.24
CA ARG A 94 17.67 10.18 -24.43
C ARG A 94 17.50 10.95 -23.12
N THR A 95 18.07 12.15 -23.10
CA THR A 95 17.82 13.15 -22.07
C THR A 95 16.33 13.50 -22.06
N LEU A 96 15.57 12.90 -21.16
CA LEU A 96 14.24 13.40 -20.82
C LEU A 96 14.45 14.48 -19.77
N ASN A 97 14.24 15.74 -20.16
CA ASN A 97 14.03 16.83 -19.23
C ASN A 97 12.65 16.64 -18.59
N PRO A 98 12.53 16.35 -17.28
CA PRO A 98 11.27 16.59 -16.60
C PRO A 98 11.11 18.10 -16.46
N THR A 99 10.29 18.69 -17.33
CA THR A 99 9.81 20.06 -17.11
C THR A 99 8.79 19.98 -15.99
N TYR A 100 9.27 20.06 -14.75
CA TYR A 100 8.42 20.31 -13.59
C TYR A 100 7.98 21.77 -13.66
N VAL A 101 6.75 21.98 -14.13
CA VAL A 101 6.15 23.32 -14.14
C VAL A 101 5.76 23.65 -12.71
N ALA A 102 6.62 24.40 -12.01
CA ALA A 102 6.28 25.02 -10.75
C ALA A 102 5.06 25.94 -10.97
N ARG A 103 3.90 25.57 -10.43
CA ARG A 103 2.74 26.45 -10.39
C ARG A 103 2.98 27.51 -9.32
N THR A 104 3.51 28.66 -9.72
CA THR A 104 3.52 29.87 -8.89
C THR A 104 2.09 30.40 -8.75
N THR A 105 1.55 30.35 -7.53
CA THR A 105 0.29 31.01 -7.18
C THR A 105 0.53 32.52 -7.05
N GLY A 106 0.29 33.24 -8.13
CA GLY A 106 0.07 34.69 -8.12
C GLY A 106 -1.42 34.99 -7.92
N VAL A 107 -1.74 35.75 -6.88
CA VAL A 107 -3.09 36.22 -6.55
C VAL A 107 -3.47 37.44 -7.43
N ALA A 108 -4.78 37.54 -7.74
CA ALA A 108 -5.61 38.74 -8.04
C ALA A 108 -6.22 38.81 -9.48
N PRO A 109 -7.39 39.48 -9.69
CA PRO A 109 -8.61 38.82 -10.19
C PRO A 109 -9.17 39.43 -11.51
N GLY A 110 -10.09 38.72 -12.18
CA GLY A 110 -10.84 39.28 -13.30
C GLY A 110 -11.76 38.29 -14.01
N SER A 111 -13.04 38.65 -14.07
CA SER A 111 -14.22 37.99 -14.65
C SER A 111 -14.19 37.76 -16.16
N GLY A 112 -14.80 36.66 -16.63
CA GLY A 112 -15.25 36.46 -18.02
C GLY A 112 -15.82 35.05 -18.25
N GLU A 113 -17.09 34.97 -18.65
CA GLU A 113 -17.91 33.75 -18.77
C GLU A 113 -17.94 33.18 -20.20
N GLN A 114 -17.69 31.86 -20.34
CA GLN A 114 -18.37 30.84 -21.22
C GLN A 114 -18.18 30.86 -22.78
N PRO A 115 -18.41 29.77 -23.59
CA PRO A 115 -18.72 28.32 -23.35
C PRO A 115 -17.88 27.23 -24.11
N ALA A 116 -18.02 26.01 -23.55
CA ALA A 116 -18.23 24.67 -24.14
C ALA A 116 -17.38 24.12 -25.32
N ALA A 117 -16.72 22.99 -25.04
CA ALA A 117 -16.64 21.85 -25.95
C ALA A 117 -16.90 20.57 -25.13
N GLN A 118 -17.97 19.85 -25.48
CA GLN A 118 -18.28 18.52 -25.00
C GLN A 118 -17.41 17.52 -25.78
N GLU A 119 -16.60 16.73 -25.09
CA GLU A 119 -16.15 15.43 -25.61
C GLU A 119 -16.88 14.34 -24.84
N GLU A 120 -17.84 13.71 -25.52
CA GLU A 120 -18.39 12.43 -25.09
C GLU A 120 -17.38 11.33 -25.39
N GLY A 121 -16.68 10.88 -24.35
CA GLY A 121 -15.94 9.63 -24.32
C GLY A 121 -16.31 8.88 -23.05
N GLY A 122 -17.12 7.83 -23.18
CA GLY A 122 -17.58 7.00 -22.07
C GLY A 122 -16.44 6.23 -21.39
N GLY A 123 -15.66 6.92 -20.57
CA GLY A 123 -14.86 6.33 -19.50
C GLY A 123 -15.72 6.30 -18.25
N ILE A 124 -15.88 5.13 -17.64
CA ILE A 124 -16.49 5.01 -16.32
C ILE A 124 -15.52 5.69 -15.35
N THR A 125 -15.73 6.99 -15.13
CA THR A 125 -15.01 7.76 -14.11
C THR A 125 -15.78 7.60 -12.83
N PHE A 126 -15.34 6.65 -11.99
CA PHE A 126 -15.80 6.63 -10.61
C PHE A 126 -15.27 7.89 -9.92
N PRO A 127 -16.08 8.57 -9.08
CA PRO A 127 -15.54 9.60 -8.22
C PRO A 127 -14.39 8.98 -7.41
N LEU A 128 -13.25 9.67 -7.39
CA LEU A 128 -12.13 9.28 -6.53
C LEU A 128 -12.68 9.15 -5.10
N PRO A 129 -12.40 8.04 -4.38
CA PRO A 129 -12.83 7.91 -3.00
C PRO A 129 -12.33 9.09 -2.16
N ASP A 130 -13.17 9.57 -1.24
CA ASP A 130 -12.79 10.62 -0.28
C ASP A 130 -11.51 10.20 0.45
N ASP A 131 -10.51 11.08 0.49
CA ASP A 131 -9.20 10.75 1.01
C ASP A 131 -9.22 10.58 2.52
N ASN A 132 -8.77 9.42 3.02
CA ASN A 132 -8.53 9.28 4.45
C ASN A 132 -7.22 9.97 4.78
N GLU A 133 -7.27 11.28 5.06
CA GLU A 133 -6.08 12.11 5.30
C GLU A 133 -5.08 11.37 6.20
N PHE A 134 -5.54 10.89 7.36
CA PHE A 134 -4.69 10.34 8.41
C PHE A 134 -4.56 8.82 8.39
N GLY A 135 -5.40 8.13 7.61
CA GLY A 135 -5.43 6.68 7.59
C GLY A 135 -5.88 6.07 8.93
N ASP A 136 -6.74 6.76 9.70
CA ASP A 136 -7.12 6.32 11.04
C ASP A 136 -8.19 5.21 11.01
N TRP A 137 -8.24 4.38 12.07
CA TRP A 137 -9.22 3.31 12.25
C TRP A 137 -10.00 3.41 13.58
N PRO A 138 -11.30 3.03 13.64
CA PRO A 138 -12.14 2.57 12.53
C PRO A 138 -12.24 3.62 11.43
N LEU A 139 -12.26 3.16 10.17
CA LEU A 139 -12.46 4.05 9.05
C LEU A 139 -13.75 4.84 9.32
N PRO A 140 -13.73 6.18 9.15
CA PRO A 140 -14.95 6.96 9.24
C PRO A 140 -16.03 6.35 8.34
N ASP A 141 -17.31 6.44 8.73
CA ASP A 141 -18.42 5.78 8.01
C ASP A 141 -18.57 6.21 6.53
N TYR A 142 -17.91 7.30 6.12
CA TYR A 142 -17.85 7.77 4.74
C TYR A 142 -16.72 7.14 3.90
N VAL A 143 -15.73 6.49 4.53
CA VAL A 143 -14.64 5.81 3.82
C VAL A 143 -15.07 4.40 3.48
N GLU A 144 -15.48 4.21 2.23
CA GLU A 144 -15.84 2.92 1.66
C GLU A 144 -14.58 2.09 1.33
N VAL A 145 -14.52 0.86 1.84
CA VAL A 145 -13.47 -0.09 1.45
C VAL A 145 -13.76 -0.57 0.03
N ARG A 146 -12.95 -0.15 -0.94
CA ARG A 146 -13.11 -0.48 -2.37
C ARG A 146 -12.25 -1.64 -2.84
N TYR A 147 -11.14 -1.88 -2.15
CA TYR A 147 -10.25 -2.98 -2.47
C TYR A 147 -9.81 -3.72 -1.21
N TRP A 148 -9.39 -4.96 -1.41
CA TRP A 148 -8.89 -5.83 -0.36
C TRP A 148 -7.62 -6.53 -0.81
N LEU A 149 -6.58 -6.54 0.03
CA LEU A 149 -5.33 -7.25 -0.22
C LEU A 149 -5.35 -8.61 0.48
N SER A 150 -5.02 -9.66 -0.27
CA SER A 150 -4.84 -11.03 0.22
C SER A 150 -3.47 -11.57 -0.19
N ILE A 151 -2.67 -11.98 0.79
CA ILE A 151 -1.43 -12.76 0.59
C ILE A 151 -1.52 -14.02 1.48
N THR A 152 -2.18 -15.04 0.95
CA THR A 152 -2.58 -16.23 1.72
C THR A 152 -1.39 -16.98 2.32
N SER A 153 -0.23 -17.00 1.65
CA SER A 153 0.98 -17.70 2.14
C SER A 153 1.50 -17.18 3.48
N ILE A 154 1.16 -15.92 3.83
CA ILE A 154 1.52 -15.29 5.11
C ILE A 154 0.28 -14.92 5.93
N GLY A 155 -0.92 -15.35 5.52
CA GLY A 155 -2.17 -15.06 6.21
C GLY A 155 -2.51 -13.56 6.27
N LEU A 156 -2.02 -12.78 5.31
CA LEU A 156 -2.34 -11.35 5.23
C LEU A 156 -3.67 -11.18 4.52
N GLU A 157 -4.62 -10.59 5.22
CA GLU A 157 -5.90 -10.12 4.70
C GLU A 157 -6.11 -8.70 5.22
N ALA A 158 -6.39 -7.73 4.36
CA ALA A 158 -6.56 -6.35 4.81
C ALA A 158 -7.36 -5.48 3.83
N PRO A 159 -8.14 -4.51 4.33
CA PRO A 159 -8.71 -3.48 3.48
C PRO A 159 -7.60 -2.59 2.91
N ILE A 160 -7.74 -2.20 1.65
CA ILE A 160 -6.92 -1.16 1.01
C ILE A 160 -7.72 0.14 1.04
N ILE A 161 -7.08 1.21 1.52
CA ILE A 161 -7.67 2.53 1.67
C ILE A 161 -6.88 3.53 0.83
N THR A 162 -7.56 4.49 0.23
CA THR A 162 -6.93 5.48 -0.62
C THR A 162 -6.30 6.59 0.20
N LEU A 163 -5.05 6.92 -0.11
CA LEU A 163 -4.29 8.00 0.51
C LEU A 163 -3.72 8.93 -0.55
N THR A 164 -3.80 10.22 -0.27
CA THR A 164 -3.22 11.26 -1.14
C THR A 164 -1.78 11.55 -0.70
N PRO A 165 -0.78 11.53 -1.62
CA PRO A 165 0.56 12.00 -1.32
C PRO A 165 0.58 13.44 -0.80
N ARG A 166 1.46 13.70 0.17
CA ARG A 166 1.58 15.02 0.81
C ARG A 166 2.95 15.61 0.60
N GLU A 167 3.00 16.92 0.39
CA GLU A 167 4.25 17.66 0.37
C GLU A 167 4.90 17.72 1.76
N ARG A 168 6.22 17.59 1.79
CA ARG A 168 7.06 17.75 2.97
C ARG A 168 8.35 18.47 2.58
N GLU A 169 8.74 19.44 3.41
CA GLU A 169 10.04 20.10 3.31
C GLU A 169 11.10 19.25 4.01
N ILE A 170 12.15 18.88 3.28
CA ILE A 170 13.33 18.17 3.80
C ILE A 170 14.58 18.89 3.28
N ASN A 171 15.35 19.49 4.19
CA ASN A 171 16.60 20.20 3.86
C ASN A 171 16.44 21.28 2.76
N GLY A 172 15.35 22.05 2.78
CA GLY A 172 15.10 23.11 1.80
C GLY A 172 14.58 22.61 0.44
N ARG A 173 14.15 21.34 0.38
CA ARG A 173 13.52 20.73 -0.79
C ARG A 173 12.16 20.18 -0.43
N THR A 174 11.17 20.53 -1.24
CA THR A 174 9.83 19.95 -1.16
C THR A 174 9.83 18.59 -1.84
N VAL A 175 9.36 17.57 -1.11
CA VAL A 175 9.21 16.18 -1.60
C VAL A 175 7.79 15.69 -1.36
N LEU A 176 7.29 14.83 -2.25
CA LEU A 176 6.04 14.12 -2.03
C LEU A 176 6.29 12.90 -1.15
N ARG A 177 5.44 12.71 -0.16
CA ARG A 177 5.43 11.56 0.73
C ARG A 177 4.04 10.95 0.72
N LEU A 178 3.96 9.69 0.30
CA LEU A 178 2.79 8.86 0.49
C LEU A 178 2.62 8.55 1.99
N PRO A 179 1.46 8.87 2.61
CA PRO A 179 1.20 8.48 3.99
C PRO A 179 1.10 6.96 4.16
N VAL A 180 1.18 6.51 5.41
CA VAL A 180 0.97 5.11 5.80
C VAL A 180 -0.20 5.10 6.79
N PRO A 181 -1.18 4.18 6.67
CA PRO A 181 -2.35 4.19 7.56
C PRO A 181 -2.00 4.00 9.04
N ASN A 182 -2.63 4.74 9.94
CA ASN A 182 -2.57 4.53 11.40
C ASN A 182 -3.53 3.41 11.85
N SER A 183 -3.55 2.30 11.11
CA SER A 183 -4.51 1.22 11.26
C SER A 183 -4.00 -0.10 10.71
N TYR A 184 -4.72 -1.19 10.99
CA TYR A 184 -4.50 -2.47 10.32
C TYR A 184 -5.12 -2.45 8.92
N SER A 185 -4.54 -1.68 8.02
CA SER A 185 -4.98 -1.54 6.63
C SER A 185 -3.80 -1.17 5.72
N VAL A 186 -3.99 -1.36 4.42
CA VAL A 186 -3.02 -1.00 3.38
C VAL A 186 -3.39 0.36 2.80
N GLY A 187 -2.43 1.26 2.65
CA GLY A 187 -2.61 2.52 1.94
C GLY A 187 -2.32 2.34 0.46
N TRP A 188 -3.22 2.76 -0.41
CA TRP A 188 -2.97 2.91 -1.85
C TRP A 188 -2.67 4.37 -2.17
N ASP A 189 -1.64 4.62 -2.97
CA ASP A 189 -1.38 5.93 -3.54
C ASP A 189 -2.44 6.27 -4.59
N GLY A 190 -3.37 7.17 -4.24
CA GLY A 190 -4.45 7.59 -5.14
C GLY A 190 -3.98 8.30 -6.42
N THR A 191 -2.68 8.59 -6.56
CA THR A 191 -2.07 9.12 -7.79
C THR A 191 -1.36 8.06 -8.62
N SER A 192 -1.24 6.84 -8.10
CA SER A 192 -0.69 5.68 -8.81
C SER A 192 -1.77 4.95 -9.61
N ALA A 193 -1.40 3.90 -10.35
CA ALA A 193 -2.39 3.14 -11.10
C ALA A 193 -3.43 2.51 -10.17
N GLU A 194 -4.71 2.61 -10.55
CA GLU A 194 -5.81 1.99 -9.82
C GLU A 194 -5.60 0.47 -9.74
N PRO A 195 -5.83 -0.16 -8.57
CA PRO A 195 -5.65 -1.60 -8.45
C PRO A 195 -6.47 -2.38 -9.49
N GLY A 196 -5.78 -3.25 -10.24
CA GLY A 196 -6.38 -4.03 -11.32
C GLY A 196 -6.37 -3.35 -12.70
N LEU A 197 -5.92 -2.11 -12.81
CA LEU A 197 -5.64 -1.44 -14.10
C LEU A 197 -4.16 -1.54 -14.48
N ALA A 198 -3.85 -1.19 -15.72
CA ALA A 198 -2.48 -1.17 -16.23
C ALA A 198 -1.66 -0.06 -15.56
N GLY A 199 -0.38 -0.35 -15.32
CA GLY A 199 0.55 0.54 -14.63
C GLY A 199 0.99 0.01 -13.26
N ASN A 200 1.51 0.91 -12.44
CA ASN A 200 2.07 0.58 -11.14
C ASN A 200 1.13 1.03 -10.01
N THR A 201 0.45 0.08 -9.38
CA THR A 201 -0.33 0.32 -8.16
C THR A 201 0.61 0.31 -6.96
N VAL A 202 0.77 1.46 -6.31
CA VAL A 202 1.69 1.61 -5.16
C VAL A 202 0.93 1.44 -3.84
N LEU A 203 1.39 0.49 -3.02
CA LEU A 203 0.79 0.15 -1.73
C LEU A 203 1.79 0.34 -0.58
N THR A 204 1.34 0.93 0.54
CA THR A 204 2.14 1.14 1.76
C THR A 204 1.44 0.59 2.99
N GLY A 205 2.22 0.24 4.01
CA GLY A 205 1.69 -0.27 5.28
C GLY A 205 2.78 -0.41 6.32
N HIS A 206 2.38 -0.44 7.59
CA HIS A 206 3.31 -0.65 8.70
C HIS A 206 3.73 -2.12 8.81
N ASN A 207 4.99 -2.36 9.20
CA ASN A 207 5.46 -3.68 9.61
C ASN A 207 5.25 -3.95 11.11
N ASN A 208 5.44 -2.97 11.99
CA ASN A 208 5.33 -3.13 13.45
C ASN A 208 4.30 -2.22 14.15
N PHE A 209 3.84 -1.15 13.52
CA PHE A 209 2.86 -0.22 14.12
C PHE A 209 1.43 -0.55 13.71
N TYR A 210 0.46 -0.15 14.55
CA TYR A 210 -0.98 -0.26 14.28
C TYR A 210 -1.44 -1.66 13.87
N GLY A 211 -0.86 -2.68 14.51
CA GLY A 211 -1.13 -4.08 14.19
C GLY A 211 -0.30 -4.64 13.05
N GLY A 212 0.58 -3.87 12.42
CA GLY A 212 1.58 -4.36 11.48
C GLY A 212 0.98 -5.14 10.31
N VAL A 213 0.22 -4.48 9.43
CA VAL A 213 -0.40 -5.13 8.27
C VAL A 213 0.62 -5.89 7.41
N PHE A 214 1.85 -5.37 7.32
CA PHE A 214 2.97 -5.97 6.60
C PHE A 214 4.03 -6.61 7.52
N GLN A 215 3.66 -7.01 8.74
CA GLN A 215 4.60 -7.61 9.71
C GLN A 215 5.34 -8.84 9.14
N ASP A 216 4.66 -9.63 8.32
CA ASP A 216 5.13 -10.92 7.80
C ASP A 216 5.51 -10.83 6.32
N LEU A 217 5.50 -9.63 5.72
CA LEU A 217 5.81 -9.45 4.30
C LEU A 217 7.23 -9.94 3.94
N GLN A 218 8.17 -9.88 4.89
CA GLN A 218 9.53 -10.41 4.72
C GLN A 218 9.58 -11.94 4.51
N ASN A 219 8.51 -12.67 4.82
CA ASN A 219 8.45 -14.13 4.75
C ASN A 219 7.96 -14.64 3.39
N ILE A 220 7.62 -13.76 2.45
CA ILE A 220 7.21 -14.16 1.09
C ILE A 220 8.43 -14.50 0.23
N ALA A 221 8.20 -15.24 -0.85
CA ALA A 221 9.21 -15.58 -1.85
C ALA A 221 8.80 -15.17 -3.27
N TYR A 222 9.77 -15.16 -4.18
CA TYR A 222 9.49 -15.11 -5.62
C TYR A 222 8.46 -16.17 -6.01
N GLY A 223 7.50 -15.80 -6.86
CA GLY A 223 6.38 -16.67 -7.25
C GLY A 223 5.18 -16.65 -6.29
N THR A 224 5.28 -15.98 -5.13
CA THR A 224 4.14 -15.82 -4.21
C THR A 224 3.00 -15.10 -4.92
N GLN A 225 1.77 -15.59 -4.72
CA GLN A 225 0.57 -14.97 -5.25
C GLN A 225 0.08 -13.84 -4.33
N ILE A 226 -0.25 -12.71 -4.93
CA ILE A 226 -0.90 -11.57 -4.29
C ILE A 226 -2.23 -11.36 -5.01
N ALA A 227 -3.31 -11.32 -4.25
CA ALA A 227 -4.65 -11.07 -4.80
C ALA A 227 -5.14 -9.71 -4.32
N VAL A 228 -5.60 -8.89 -5.26
CA VAL A 228 -6.35 -7.67 -4.96
C VAL A 228 -7.80 -7.89 -5.37
N TRP A 229 -8.71 -7.82 -4.40
CA TRP A 229 -10.15 -7.99 -4.62
C TRP A 229 -10.85 -6.64 -4.69
N SER A 230 -11.94 -6.57 -5.42
CA SER A 230 -12.79 -5.39 -5.59
C SER A 230 -14.18 -5.79 -6.05
N GLU A 231 -15.07 -4.82 -6.22
CA GLU A 231 -16.37 -5.00 -6.90
C GLU A 231 -16.24 -5.40 -8.38
N ARG A 232 -15.04 -5.31 -8.96
CA ARG A 232 -14.73 -5.75 -10.33
C ARG A 232 -14.22 -7.18 -10.40
N GLY A 233 -14.11 -7.85 -9.25
CA GLY A 233 -13.57 -9.18 -9.10
C GLY A 233 -12.17 -9.18 -8.48
N VAL A 234 -11.38 -10.19 -8.82
CA VAL A 234 -10.06 -10.45 -8.27
C VAL A 234 -8.97 -10.27 -9.33
N PHE A 235 -7.87 -9.65 -8.93
CA PHE A 235 -6.68 -9.45 -9.74
C PHE A 235 -5.51 -10.16 -9.06
N ASN A 236 -5.01 -11.22 -9.68
CA ASN A 236 -3.90 -12.01 -9.15
C ASN A 236 -2.58 -11.54 -9.77
N TYR A 237 -1.59 -11.32 -8.92
CA TYR A 237 -0.23 -10.92 -9.27
C TYR A 237 0.75 -11.95 -8.72
N THR A 238 1.86 -12.16 -9.43
CA THR A 238 2.95 -13.05 -9.03
C THR A 238 4.16 -12.23 -8.64
N VAL A 239 4.69 -12.43 -7.43
CA VAL A 239 5.89 -11.72 -6.94
C VAL A 239 7.08 -11.99 -7.85
N SER A 240 7.61 -10.93 -8.43
CA SER A 240 8.70 -10.92 -9.42
C SER A 240 9.97 -10.24 -8.89
N THR A 241 9.87 -9.45 -7.81
CA THR A 241 11.01 -8.72 -7.24
C THR A 241 10.83 -8.53 -5.74
N ILE A 242 11.91 -8.74 -4.98
CA ILE A 242 11.99 -8.47 -3.54
C ILE A 242 13.31 -7.76 -3.29
N GLU A 243 13.27 -6.51 -2.83
CA GLU A 243 14.45 -5.67 -2.61
C GLU A 243 14.46 -5.07 -1.19
N TYR A 244 15.64 -4.97 -0.60
CA TYR A 244 15.88 -4.34 0.69
C TYR A 244 16.75 -3.10 0.48
N ILE A 245 16.16 -1.92 0.65
CA ILE A 245 16.79 -0.65 0.30
C ILE A 245 17.12 0.11 1.57
N GLU A 246 18.38 0.43 1.79
CA GLU A 246 18.81 1.24 2.93
C GLU A 246 18.28 2.69 2.79
N GLU A 247 17.69 3.21 3.86
CA GLU A 247 17.17 4.59 3.91
C GLU A 247 17.78 5.39 5.08
N THR A 248 18.07 4.74 6.20
CA THR A 248 18.65 5.39 7.38
C THR A 248 20.09 5.81 7.08
N GLY A 249 20.42 7.08 7.33
CA GLY A 249 21.77 7.62 7.10
C GLY A 249 22.10 7.91 5.63
N GLN A 250 21.24 7.50 4.68
CA GLN A 250 21.42 7.78 3.26
C GLN A 250 21.13 9.24 2.91
N SER A 251 21.83 9.77 1.89
CA SER A 251 21.63 11.14 1.44
C SER A 251 20.24 11.34 0.83
N LEU A 252 19.74 12.58 0.81
CA LEU A 252 18.46 12.87 0.15
C LEU A 252 18.48 12.48 -1.34
N GLU A 253 19.63 12.60 -2.00
CA GLU A 253 19.79 12.19 -3.41
C GLU A 253 19.58 10.69 -3.60
N VAL A 254 20.19 9.85 -2.75
CA VAL A 254 19.99 8.38 -2.78
C VAL A 254 18.51 8.04 -2.56
N ARG A 255 17.88 8.67 -1.58
CA ARG A 255 16.47 8.43 -1.24
C ARG A 255 15.52 8.89 -2.35
N LEU A 256 15.84 9.99 -3.04
CA LEU A 256 15.10 10.44 -4.23
C LEU A 256 15.33 9.50 -5.41
N ASN A 257 16.53 8.96 -5.59
CA ASN A 257 16.79 7.95 -6.60
C ASN A 257 15.98 6.66 -6.33
N ASN A 258 15.81 6.26 -5.06
CA ASN A 258 14.95 5.13 -4.69
C ASN A 258 13.47 5.36 -5.02
N ALA A 259 13.02 6.61 -5.20
CA ALA A 259 11.63 6.89 -5.56
C ALA A 259 11.24 6.37 -6.96
N HIS A 260 12.20 5.90 -7.78
CA HIS A 260 11.88 5.26 -9.07
C HIS A 260 10.95 4.05 -8.97
N TRP A 261 10.90 3.36 -7.81
CA TRP A 261 9.94 2.28 -7.55
C TRP A 261 8.48 2.74 -7.56
N LEU A 262 8.24 4.05 -7.42
CA LEU A 262 6.91 4.65 -7.44
C LEU A 262 6.48 5.10 -8.85
N ASN A 263 7.39 5.04 -9.84
CA ASN A 263 7.09 5.53 -11.17
C ASN A 263 5.98 4.71 -11.83
N GLU A 264 5.22 5.36 -12.71
CA GLU A 264 4.34 4.67 -13.65
C GLU A 264 5.15 3.69 -14.52
N THR A 265 4.51 2.58 -14.86
CA THR A 265 5.08 1.53 -15.70
C THR A 265 4.11 1.15 -16.81
N ALA A 266 4.60 0.48 -17.85
CA ALA A 266 3.76 0.04 -18.96
C ALA A 266 3.10 -1.34 -18.72
N ASP A 267 3.66 -2.13 -17.79
CA ASP A 267 3.12 -3.42 -17.37
C ASP A 267 2.17 -3.27 -16.18
N ASP A 268 1.39 -4.32 -15.94
CA ASP A 268 0.39 -4.39 -14.88
C ASP A 268 1.06 -4.92 -13.59
N ARG A 269 1.34 -4.03 -12.64
CA ARG A 269 2.05 -4.40 -11.41
C ARG A 269 1.48 -3.77 -10.16
N VAL A 270 1.77 -4.41 -9.03
CA VAL A 270 1.63 -3.86 -7.68
C VAL A 270 3.01 -3.74 -7.06
N THR A 271 3.33 -2.58 -6.50
CA THR A 271 4.54 -2.33 -5.71
C THR A 271 4.16 -2.10 -4.25
N ILE A 272 4.54 -3.02 -3.35
CA ILE A 272 4.29 -2.95 -1.91
C ILE A 272 5.55 -2.46 -1.20
N ILE A 273 5.38 -1.47 -0.32
CA ILE A 273 6.48 -0.80 0.37
C ILE A 273 6.21 -0.80 1.88
N THR A 274 7.18 -1.29 2.65
CA THR A 274 7.12 -1.27 4.12
C THR A 274 8.50 -1.00 4.72
N CYS A 275 8.53 -0.67 6.02
CA CYS A 275 9.77 -0.56 6.79
C CYS A 275 10.41 -1.95 7.00
N TRP A 276 11.72 -1.98 7.20
CA TRP A 276 12.45 -3.17 7.61
C TRP A 276 13.72 -2.82 8.42
N PRO A 277 14.16 -3.65 9.39
CA PRO A 277 13.52 -4.85 9.95
C PRO A 277 12.27 -4.54 10.79
N ASN A 278 11.56 -5.60 11.21
CA ASN A 278 10.32 -5.52 12.00
C ASN A 278 10.54 -5.28 13.51
N ASP A 279 11.54 -4.49 13.86
CA ASP A 279 11.91 -4.18 15.24
C ASP A 279 12.37 -2.72 15.38
N SER A 280 12.96 -2.35 16.52
CA SER A 280 13.44 -0.99 16.77
C SER A 280 14.65 -0.56 15.93
N SER A 281 15.25 -1.44 15.14
CA SER A 281 16.43 -1.20 14.30
C SER A 281 16.10 -0.89 12.83
N ILE A 282 14.89 -0.38 12.54
CA ILE A 282 14.43 0.03 11.20
C ILE A 282 15.51 0.87 10.50
N SER A 283 16.02 0.34 9.40
CA SER A 283 17.10 0.95 8.60
C SER A 283 16.80 0.96 7.11
N HIS A 284 15.91 0.07 6.67
CA HIS A 284 15.62 -0.19 5.26
C HIS A 284 14.12 -0.01 4.94
N ARG A 285 13.83 -0.08 3.64
CA ARG A 285 12.54 -0.40 3.06
C ARG A 285 12.59 -1.77 2.42
N LEU A 286 11.58 -2.58 2.69
CA LEU A 286 11.28 -3.76 1.89
C LEU A 286 10.37 -3.33 0.75
N ILE A 287 10.81 -3.57 -0.48
CA ILE A 287 10.04 -3.37 -1.71
C ILE A 287 9.70 -4.74 -2.28
N VAL A 288 8.42 -4.96 -2.55
CA VAL A 288 7.92 -6.16 -3.23
C VAL A 288 7.21 -5.71 -4.49
N VAL A 289 7.62 -6.23 -5.64
CA VAL A 289 6.91 -6.03 -6.91
C VAL A 289 6.29 -7.36 -7.33
N ALA A 290 5.02 -7.32 -7.72
CA ALA A 290 4.31 -8.43 -8.32
C ALA A 290 3.64 -7.98 -9.62
N THR A 291 3.69 -8.83 -10.64
CA THR A 291 3.17 -8.54 -11.99
C THR A 291 2.09 -9.55 -12.37
N ARG A 292 1.19 -9.18 -13.30
CA ARG A 292 0.18 -10.08 -13.86
C ARG A 292 0.27 -10.19 -15.39
#